data_AF-A0AA35Y9D8-F1
#
_entry.id   AF-A0AA35Y9D8-F1
#
_cell.length_a   1.000
_cell.length_b   1.000
_cell.length_c   1.000
_cell.angle_alpha   90.00
_cell.angle_beta   90.00
_cell.angle_gamma   90.00
#
_symmetry.space_group_name_H-M   'P 1'
#
loop_
_entity.id
_entity.type
_entity.pdbx_description
1 polymer ?
#
loop_
_entity_poly.entity_id
_entity_poly.type
_entity_poly.pdbx_seq_one_letter_code
_entity_poly.pdbx_strand_id
1 'polypeptide(L)'
;MMMREIFLLLLFCSLIKSSASKNTIKDHLQRGSSLSVNDDSNVIRSPDSTYTCGFYGFQSNAYWFAIWFTNSKERTVVWTANRNTPVNGRGSKMTFRGNGAMVLTDLDGMIVWETNTTSTDVDRAVLLNTEISSVYWPSPDPGFNVWKFGRTSYNSSRMAVFNDVGEFNSSDWWNFRASDMGFGIKRRLVMDYDGNLRIYSLNESTGLWSISWQAIAQPCNIHGICGRNGICVHGVPPECSCPPGHKWTDPNDFSQGCKPTFDRTCLVGTSVWEIVDVKHLITG
;
A
#
# COMPACT_ATOMS: atom_id res chain seq x y z
N MET A 1 3.25 -61.42 46.41
CA MET A 1 2.58 -60.11 46.53
C MET A 1 3.48 -59.04 45.92
N MET A 2 3.49 -58.91 44.59
CA MET A 2 4.13 -57.84 43.80
C MET A 2 3.79 -58.12 42.33
N MET A 3 2.54 -57.87 41.94
CA MET A 3 2.14 -57.96 40.53
C MET A 3 0.91 -57.08 40.29
N ARG A 4 0.94 -55.86 40.84
CA ARG A 4 -0.22 -54.97 40.84
C ARG A 4 0.17 -53.49 40.80
N GLU A 5 1.25 -53.13 40.12
CA GLU A 5 1.67 -51.72 39.99
C GLU A 5 2.14 -51.29 38.58
N ILE A 6 2.07 -52.17 37.56
CA ILE A 6 2.56 -51.83 36.20
C ILE A 6 1.43 -51.45 35.23
N PHE A 7 0.17 -51.75 35.55
CA PHE A 7 -0.95 -51.52 34.62
C PHE A 7 -1.49 -50.08 34.58
N LEU A 8 -1.10 -49.21 35.52
CA LEU A 8 -1.55 -47.82 35.58
C LEU A 8 -0.69 -46.82 34.77
N LEU A 9 0.47 -47.25 34.28
CA LEU A 9 1.37 -46.41 33.45
C LEU A 9 1.12 -46.53 31.94
N LEU A 10 0.29 -47.48 31.48
CA LEU A 10 -0.03 -47.66 30.05
C LEU A 10 -1.37 -47.05 29.61
N LEU A 11 -2.14 -46.46 30.53
CA LEU A 11 -3.44 -45.83 30.24
C LEU A 11 -3.40 -44.30 30.11
N PHE A 12 -2.23 -43.67 30.30
CA PHE A 12 -2.05 -42.23 30.12
C PHE A 12 -1.45 -41.81 28.76
N CYS A 13 -1.19 -42.76 27.86
CA CYS A 13 -0.52 -42.47 26.59
C CYS A 13 -1.45 -42.45 25.35
N SER A 14 -2.79 -42.49 25.52
CA SER A 14 -3.73 -42.59 24.39
C SER A 14 -4.68 -41.39 24.18
N LEU A 15 -4.44 -40.23 24.82
CA LEU A 15 -5.28 -39.04 24.62
C LEU A 15 -4.52 -37.75 24.24
N ILE A 16 -3.30 -37.86 23.73
CA ILE A 16 -2.75 -36.77 22.91
C ILE A 16 -3.17 -37.05 21.48
N LYS A 17 -4.45 -36.81 21.16
CA LYS A 17 -4.77 -36.42 19.78
C LYS A 17 -4.11 -35.06 19.60
N SER A 18 -2.85 -35.06 19.15
CA SER A 18 -2.28 -33.87 18.55
C SER A 18 -3.20 -33.57 17.37
N SER A 19 -4.11 -32.62 17.54
CA SER A 19 -4.69 -31.93 16.40
C SER A 19 -3.52 -31.20 15.78
N ALA A 20 -2.77 -31.89 14.92
CA ALA A 20 -2.04 -31.23 13.88
C ALA A 20 -3.13 -30.47 13.13
N SER A 21 -3.27 -29.18 13.44
CA SER A 21 -4.02 -28.24 12.61
C SER A 21 -3.37 -28.38 11.25
N LYS A 22 -3.97 -29.20 10.38
CA LYS A 22 -3.69 -29.08 8.96
C LYS A 22 -3.99 -27.63 8.68
N ASN A 23 -2.98 -26.86 8.31
CA ASN A 23 -3.12 -25.48 7.89
C ASN A 23 -3.98 -25.49 6.62
N THR A 24 -5.28 -25.66 6.80
CA THR A 24 -6.26 -25.61 5.73
C THR A 24 -6.37 -24.14 5.42
N ILE A 25 -5.82 -23.76 4.28
CA ILE A 25 -5.92 -22.40 3.76
C ILE A 25 -7.42 -22.07 3.71
N LYS A 26 -7.84 -21.06 4.48
CA LYS A 26 -9.23 -20.57 4.42
C LYS A 26 -9.39 -19.80 3.10
N ASP A 27 -10.36 -20.19 2.30
CA ASP A 27 -10.78 -19.54 1.06
C ASP A 27 -11.98 -18.60 1.28
N HIS A 28 -12.66 -18.73 2.42
CA HIS A 28 -13.79 -17.89 2.82
C HIS A 28 -13.90 -17.74 4.35
N LEU A 29 -14.67 -16.75 4.78
CA LEU A 29 -15.10 -16.56 6.17
C LEU A 29 -16.60 -16.82 6.29
N GLN A 30 -16.95 -17.79 7.12
CA GLN A 30 -18.33 -18.17 7.40
C GLN A 30 -19.02 -17.14 8.28
N ARG A 31 -20.33 -16.97 8.13
CA ARG A 31 -21.13 -16.11 9.00
C ARG A 31 -20.97 -16.50 10.47
N GLY A 32 -20.87 -15.50 11.34
CA GLY A 32 -20.63 -15.66 12.78
C GLY A 32 -19.16 -15.97 13.13
N SER A 33 -18.30 -16.20 12.14
CA SER A 33 -16.88 -16.45 12.37
C SER A 33 -16.07 -15.16 12.44
N SER A 34 -14.86 -15.26 12.98
CA SER A 34 -13.93 -14.14 13.05
C SER A 34 -12.50 -14.56 12.68
N LEU A 35 -11.74 -13.59 12.22
CA LEU A 35 -10.29 -13.63 12.15
C LEU A 35 -9.75 -12.83 13.34
N SER A 36 -8.73 -13.34 14.01
CA SER A 36 -8.13 -12.72 15.20
C SER A 36 -6.70 -12.30 14.91
N VAL A 37 -6.31 -11.12 15.37
CA VAL A 37 -4.92 -10.62 15.25
C VAL A 37 -3.91 -11.52 15.98
N ASN A 38 -4.36 -12.28 16.97
CA ASN A 38 -3.52 -13.18 17.76
C ASN A 38 -3.10 -14.45 17.02
N ASP A 39 -3.65 -14.71 15.83
CA ASP A 39 -3.34 -15.90 15.04
C ASP A 39 -2.94 -15.50 13.63
N ASP A 40 -1.63 -15.45 13.38
CA ASP A 40 -1.04 -15.07 12.09
C ASP A 40 -1.42 -16.03 10.95
N SER A 41 -1.92 -17.24 11.27
CA SER A 41 -2.42 -18.19 10.27
C SER A 41 -3.86 -17.92 9.85
N ASN A 42 -4.59 -17.04 10.56
CA ASN A 42 -5.97 -16.66 10.25
C ASN A 42 -6.02 -15.64 9.12
N VAL A 43 -5.72 -16.12 7.92
CA VAL A 43 -5.81 -15.37 6.67
C VAL A 43 -6.79 -16.04 5.70
N ILE A 44 -7.33 -15.26 4.77
CA ILE A 44 -8.13 -15.73 3.64
C ILE A 44 -7.30 -15.57 2.37
N ARG A 45 -7.24 -16.59 1.52
CA ARG A 45 -6.59 -16.50 0.21
C ARG A 45 -7.61 -16.47 -0.94
N SER A 46 -7.26 -15.74 -1.99
CA SER A 46 -8.04 -15.76 -3.23
C SER A 46 -7.94 -17.13 -3.92
N PRO A 47 -8.94 -17.53 -4.72
CA PRO A 47 -8.93 -18.81 -5.45
C PRO A 47 -7.65 -19.09 -6.25
N ASP A 48 -7.08 -18.08 -6.90
CA ASP A 48 -5.83 -18.20 -7.65
C ASP A 48 -4.56 -17.98 -6.80
N SER A 49 -4.73 -17.76 -5.50
CA SER A 49 -3.68 -17.41 -4.55
C SER A 49 -2.90 -16.12 -4.87
N THR A 50 -3.39 -15.25 -5.77
CA THR A 50 -2.78 -13.93 -6.03
C THR A 50 -2.80 -13.06 -4.78
N TYR A 51 -3.91 -13.07 -4.05
CA TYR A 51 -4.12 -12.19 -2.89
C TYR A 51 -4.32 -12.98 -1.60
N THR A 52 -3.84 -12.38 -0.52
CA THR A 52 -4.09 -12.81 0.86
C THR A 52 -4.70 -11.65 1.62
N CYS A 53 -5.68 -11.94 2.47
CA CYS A 53 -6.39 -10.98 3.32
C CYS A 53 -6.29 -11.39 4.79
N GLY A 54 -6.03 -10.44 5.68
CA GLY A 54 -5.93 -10.69 7.11
C GLY A 54 -5.34 -9.51 7.89
N PHE A 55 -4.86 -9.79 9.10
CA PHE A 55 -4.15 -8.80 9.90
C PHE A 55 -2.71 -8.61 9.39
N TYR A 56 -2.33 -7.35 9.21
CA TYR A 56 -1.05 -6.91 8.71
C TYR A 56 -0.40 -5.97 9.73
N GLY A 57 0.72 -6.39 10.30
CA GLY A 57 1.49 -5.59 11.24
C GLY A 57 2.36 -4.56 10.52
N PHE A 58 2.15 -3.28 10.81
CA PHE A 58 2.98 -2.19 10.28
C PHE A 58 4.03 -1.71 11.30
N GLN A 59 3.73 -1.81 12.60
CA GLN A 59 4.66 -1.52 13.71
C GLN A 59 4.53 -2.60 14.80
N SER A 60 5.30 -2.48 15.89
CA SER A 60 5.35 -3.47 16.98
C SER A 60 3.99 -3.77 17.63
N ASN A 61 3.03 -2.84 17.62
CA ASN A 61 1.69 -3.07 18.18
C ASN A 61 0.56 -2.35 17.42
N ALA A 62 0.75 -2.08 16.13
CA ALA A 62 -0.23 -1.39 15.29
C ALA A 62 -0.51 -2.20 14.02
N TYR A 63 -1.78 -2.56 13.84
CA TYR A 63 -2.22 -3.49 12.81
C TYR A 63 -3.30 -2.90 11.92
N TRP A 64 -3.21 -3.20 10.64
CA TRP A 64 -4.27 -3.03 9.67
C TRP A 64 -4.94 -4.35 9.38
N PHE A 65 -6.22 -4.32 9.04
CA PHE A 65 -6.84 -5.39 8.27
C PHE A 65 -6.69 -5.06 6.79
N ALA A 66 -5.96 -5.89 6.07
CA ALA A 66 -5.44 -5.55 4.74
C ALA A 66 -5.55 -6.71 3.75
N ILE A 67 -5.43 -6.37 2.47
CA ILE A 67 -5.24 -7.30 1.35
C ILE A 67 -3.87 -7.02 0.76
N TRP A 68 -3.08 -8.06 0.50
CA TRP A 68 -1.74 -7.96 -0.08
C TRP A 68 -1.48 -9.05 -1.12
N PHE A 69 -0.44 -8.85 -1.94
CA PHE A 69 0.06 -9.88 -2.87
C PHE A 69 0.69 -11.03 -2.09
N THR A 70 0.17 -12.25 -2.28
CA THR A 70 0.60 -13.45 -1.54
C THR A 70 2.08 -13.74 -1.69
N ASN A 71 2.59 -13.68 -2.92
CA ASN A 71 3.96 -14.05 -3.26
C ASN A 71 4.94 -12.88 -3.17
N SER A 72 4.53 -11.72 -2.65
CA SER A 72 5.44 -10.58 -2.46
C SER A 72 6.23 -10.73 -1.16
N LYS A 73 7.56 -10.55 -1.25
CA LYS A 73 8.49 -10.67 -0.12
C LYS A 73 8.14 -9.72 1.03
N GLU A 74 7.75 -8.49 0.69
CA GLU A 74 7.36 -7.46 1.66
C GLU A 74 5.84 -7.45 1.93
N ARG A 75 5.10 -8.45 1.43
CA ARG A 75 3.64 -8.52 1.51
C ARG A 75 2.99 -7.21 1.06
N THR A 76 3.32 -6.76 -0.15
CA THR A 76 2.81 -5.50 -0.71
C THR A 76 1.30 -5.38 -0.59
N VAL A 77 0.85 -4.40 0.19
CA VAL A 77 -0.56 -4.09 0.45
C VAL A 77 -1.20 -3.42 -0.76
N VAL A 78 -2.40 -3.87 -1.14
CA VAL A 78 -3.24 -3.29 -2.20
C VAL A 78 -4.50 -2.62 -1.67
N TRP A 79 -4.93 -2.98 -0.46
CA TRP A 79 -6.11 -2.39 0.18
C TRP A 79 -6.02 -2.54 1.71
N THR A 80 -6.61 -1.58 2.43
CA THR A 80 -6.68 -1.58 3.91
C THR A 80 -8.06 -1.10 4.36
N ALA A 81 -8.64 -1.75 5.37
CA ALA A 81 -9.92 -1.34 5.96
C ALA A 81 -9.78 -0.10 6.86
N ASN A 82 -8.75 -0.08 7.71
CA ASN A 82 -8.59 0.86 8.81
C ASN A 82 -7.30 1.68 8.70
N ARG A 83 -7.02 2.22 7.49
CA ARG A 83 -5.77 2.93 7.18
C ARG A 83 -5.39 4.02 8.19
N ASN A 84 -6.37 4.82 8.60
CA ASN A 84 -6.17 5.99 9.47
C ASN A 84 -6.30 5.66 10.96
N THR A 85 -6.80 4.48 11.30
CA THR A 85 -7.10 4.04 12.67
C THR A 85 -6.60 2.61 12.89
N PRO A 86 -5.27 2.40 13.01
CA PRO A 86 -4.71 1.08 13.30
C PRO A 86 -5.27 0.50 14.60
N VAL A 87 -5.41 -0.83 14.64
CA VAL A 87 -5.86 -1.56 15.84
C VAL A 87 -4.69 -2.20 16.57
N ASN A 88 -4.92 -2.61 17.81
CA ASN A 88 -3.93 -3.27 18.65
C ASN A 88 -3.49 -4.63 18.09
N GLY A 89 -2.27 -5.05 18.41
CA GLY A 89 -1.77 -6.39 18.08
C GLY A 89 -2.35 -7.52 18.94
N ARG A 90 -3.27 -7.19 19.85
CA ARG A 90 -3.89 -8.13 20.76
C ARG A 90 -5.38 -7.88 20.88
N GLY A 91 -6.17 -8.95 20.82
CA GLY A 91 -7.61 -8.92 21.08
C GLY A 91 -8.46 -8.39 19.93
N SER A 92 -7.86 -7.68 18.97
CA SER A 92 -8.54 -7.13 17.81
C SER A 92 -8.99 -8.24 16.85
N LYS A 93 -10.19 -8.07 16.29
CA LYS A 93 -10.88 -9.10 15.50
C LYS A 93 -11.62 -8.50 14.32
N MET A 94 -11.55 -9.17 13.18
CA MET A 94 -12.45 -8.96 12.05
C MET A 94 -13.53 -10.02 12.10
N THR A 95 -14.78 -9.62 12.32
CA THR A 95 -15.91 -10.52 12.54
C THR A 95 -16.92 -10.37 11.42
N PHE A 96 -17.34 -11.50 10.83
CA PHE A 96 -18.51 -11.52 9.97
C PHE A 96 -19.75 -11.76 10.84
N ARG A 97 -20.46 -10.69 11.19
CA ARG A 97 -21.61 -10.75 12.11
C ARG A 97 -22.80 -11.47 11.48
N GLY A 98 -23.68 -12.00 12.33
CA GLY A 98 -24.89 -12.70 11.92
C GLY A 98 -25.88 -11.87 11.09
N ASN A 99 -25.81 -10.54 11.20
CA ASN A 99 -26.63 -9.58 10.46
C ASN A 99 -26.07 -9.23 9.06
N GLY A 100 -24.97 -9.87 8.63
CA GLY A 100 -24.35 -9.62 7.34
C GLY A 100 -23.35 -8.46 7.31
N ALA A 101 -23.00 -7.89 8.46
CA ALA A 101 -21.98 -6.84 8.57
C ALA A 101 -20.60 -7.46 8.81
N MET A 102 -19.58 -7.00 8.08
CA MET A 102 -18.18 -7.22 8.43
C MET A 102 -17.75 -6.10 9.37
N VAL A 103 -17.21 -6.45 10.53
CA VAL A 103 -16.87 -5.48 11.58
C VAL A 103 -15.48 -5.74 12.14
N LEU A 104 -14.65 -4.71 12.11
CA LEU A 104 -13.36 -4.66 12.77
C LEU A 104 -13.51 -4.04 14.16
N THR A 105 -13.13 -4.80 15.18
CA THR A 105 -13.12 -4.36 16.58
C THR A 105 -11.72 -4.36 17.14
N ASP A 106 -11.42 -3.38 18.01
CA ASP A 106 -10.14 -3.31 18.75
C ASP A 106 -10.17 -4.11 20.07
N LEU A 107 -9.08 -4.09 20.84
CA LEU A 107 -8.88 -4.82 22.11
C LEU A 107 -10.06 -4.69 23.10
N ASP A 108 -10.66 -3.50 23.19
CA ASP A 108 -11.76 -3.16 24.10
C ASP A 108 -13.15 -3.45 23.51
N GLY A 109 -13.22 -3.95 22.28
CA GLY A 109 -14.47 -4.18 21.54
C GLY A 109 -14.99 -2.95 20.80
N MET A 110 -14.29 -1.81 20.83
CA MET A 110 -14.65 -0.64 20.05
C MET A 110 -14.66 -0.97 18.56
N ILE A 111 -15.72 -0.58 17.86
CA ILE A 111 -15.82 -0.73 16.40
C ILE A 111 -14.96 0.35 15.75
N VAL A 112 -13.95 -0.08 15.00
CA VAL A 112 -13.03 0.81 14.28
C VAL A 112 -13.42 0.94 12.80
N TRP A 113 -14.01 -0.11 12.23
CA TRP A 113 -14.46 -0.11 10.83
C TRP A 113 -15.60 -1.11 10.63
N GLU A 114 -16.55 -0.79 9.75
CA GLU A 114 -17.61 -1.70 9.34
C GLU A 114 -18.07 -1.45 7.90
N THR A 115 -18.69 -2.47 7.28
CA THR A 115 -19.22 -2.38 5.90
C THR A 115 -20.55 -1.64 5.79
N ASN A 116 -21.24 -1.33 6.90
CA ASN A 116 -22.61 -0.80 6.92
C ASN A 116 -23.61 -1.62 6.07
N THR A 117 -23.40 -2.94 5.98
CA THR A 117 -24.30 -3.89 5.31
C THR A 117 -25.19 -4.59 6.32
N THR A 118 -26.47 -4.79 5.98
CA THR A 118 -27.46 -5.39 6.90
C THR A 118 -28.33 -6.44 6.22
N SER A 119 -27.71 -7.35 5.47
CA SER A 119 -28.42 -8.46 4.80
C SER A 119 -28.19 -9.78 5.53
N THR A 120 -29.27 -10.39 5.99
CA THR A 120 -29.27 -11.71 6.63
C THR A 120 -29.26 -12.87 5.63
N ASP A 121 -29.11 -12.61 4.33
CA ASP A 121 -29.08 -13.65 3.29
C ASP A 121 -27.64 -13.99 2.86
N VAL A 122 -26.63 -13.24 3.33
CA VAL A 122 -25.21 -13.42 2.98
C VAL A 122 -24.53 -14.50 3.83
N ASP A 123 -24.25 -15.68 3.28
CA ASP A 123 -23.74 -16.83 4.04
C ASP A 123 -22.22 -16.77 4.33
N ARG A 124 -21.44 -16.17 3.42
CA ARG A 124 -19.97 -16.14 3.50
C ARG A 124 -19.36 -14.87 2.92
N ALA A 125 -18.19 -14.51 3.42
CA ALA A 125 -17.30 -13.51 2.81
C ALA A 125 -16.14 -14.21 2.08
N VAL A 126 -15.84 -13.79 0.84
CA VAL A 126 -14.84 -14.42 -0.04
C VAL A 126 -13.89 -13.36 -0.57
N LEU A 127 -12.60 -13.68 -0.65
CA LEU A 127 -11.62 -12.85 -1.35
C LEU A 127 -11.53 -13.30 -2.82
N LEU A 128 -11.84 -12.42 -3.77
CA LEU A 128 -11.80 -12.73 -5.19
C LEU A 128 -10.43 -12.38 -5.81
N ASN A 129 -10.14 -12.95 -6.98
CA ASN A 129 -8.89 -12.73 -7.73
C ASN A 129 -8.79 -11.33 -8.37
N THR A 130 -9.89 -10.55 -8.35
CA THR A 130 -10.12 -9.24 -9.00
C THR A 130 -9.70 -9.15 -10.48
N GLU A 131 -10.69 -9.00 -11.37
CA GLU A 131 -10.45 -8.66 -12.79
C GLU A 131 -10.56 -7.14 -13.05
N ILE A 132 -11.09 -6.35 -12.10
CA ILE A 132 -11.27 -4.90 -12.23
C ILE A 132 -10.96 -4.22 -10.88
N SER A 133 -9.94 -3.37 -10.84
CA SER A 133 -9.74 -2.42 -9.74
C SER A 133 -10.59 -1.18 -9.98
N SER A 134 -11.81 -1.15 -9.43
CA SER A 134 -12.56 0.11 -9.35
C SER A 134 -11.96 0.97 -8.24
N VAL A 135 -11.98 2.29 -8.42
CA VAL A 135 -11.50 3.21 -7.39
C VAL A 135 -12.49 3.22 -6.22
N TYR A 136 -12.24 2.39 -5.21
CA TYR A 136 -13.01 2.37 -3.98
C TYR A 136 -12.42 3.39 -2.99
N TRP A 137 -13.07 4.56 -2.88
CA TRP A 137 -12.77 5.58 -1.87
C TRP A 137 -13.80 5.47 -0.72
N PRO A 138 -13.60 4.63 0.31
CA PRO A 138 -14.32 4.84 1.55
C PRO A 138 -13.76 6.14 2.13
N SER A 139 -14.59 7.19 2.21
CA SER A 139 -14.18 8.45 2.82
C SER A 139 -13.78 8.19 4.27
N PRO A 140 -12.50 8.39 4.65
CA PRO A 140 -12.08 8.15 6.02
C PRO A 140 -12.32 9.37 6.92
N ASP A 141 -12.67 10.53 6.34
CA ASP A 141 -12.88 11.76 7.08
C ASP A 141 -14.38 12.01 7.32
N PRO A 142 -14.82 12.25 8.56
CA PRO A 142 -16.17 12.72 8.85
C PRO A 142 -16.38 14.10 8.19
N GLY A 143 -17.07 14.12 7.05
CA GLY A 143 -17.36 15.35 6.29
C GLY A 143 -16.86 15.37 4.84
N PHE A 144 -16.11 14.35 4.40
CA PHE A 144 -15.73 14.22 2.99
C PHE A 144 -16.90 13.65 2.17
N ASN A 145 -17.43 14.47 1.28
CA ASN A 145 -18.43 14.08 0.30
C ASN A 145 -17.78 14.01 -1.09
N VAL A 146 -17.69 12.81 -1.67
CA VAL A 146 -17.14 12.59 -3.02
C VAL A 146 -17.82 13.43 -4.11
N TRP A 147 -19.11 13.75 -3.94
CA TRP A 147 -19.88 14.62 -4.83
C TRP A 147 -19.43 16.08 -4.76
N LYS A 148 -19.05 16.57 -3.58
CA LYS A 148 -18.59 17.96 -3.37
C LYS A 148 -17.31 18.27 -4.17
N PHE A 149 -16.49 17.26 -4.43
CA PHE A 149 -15.23 17.39 -5.16
C PHE A 149 -15.30 16.82 -6.58
N GLY A 150 -16.50 16.51 -7.08
CA GLY A 150 -16.69 15.99 -8.44
C GLY A 150 -16.03 14.64 -8.71
N ARG A 151 -15.65 13.88 -7.67
CA ARG A 151 -15.00 12.58 -7.78
C ARG A 151 -16.07 11.49 -7.82
N THR A 152 -16.69 11.28 -8.98
CA THR A 152 -17.69 10.22 -9.18
C THR A 152 -17.26 9.26 -10.29
N SER A 153 -17.54 7.97 -10.10
CA SER A 153 -17.43 6.96 -11.17
C SER A 153 -18.68 6.91 -12.05
N TYR A 154 -19.75 7.61 -11.67
CA TYR A 154 -21.01 7.62 -12.41
C TYR A 154 -20.91 8.52 -13.65
N ASN A 155 -21.10 7.94 -14.84
CA ASN A 155 -21.12 8.65 -16.12
C ASN A 155 -19.85 9.47 -16.40
N SER A 156 -18.68 9.00 -15.95
CA SER A 156 -17.40 9.60 -16.30
C SER A 156 -17.03 9.24 -17.75
N SER A 157 -16.89 10.25 -18.61
CA SER A 157 -16.29 10.07 -19.94
C SER A 157 -14.78 9.86 -19.90
N ARG A 158 -14.16 10.15 -18.75
CA ARG A 158 -12.74 9.90 -18.50
C ARG A 158 -12.56 8.50 -17.94
N MET A 159 -12.09 7.59 -18.77
CA MET A 159 -11.83 6.19 -18.42
C MET A 159 -10.38 5.88 -18.70
N ALA A 160 -9.73 5.17 -17.78
CA ALA A 160 -8.40 4.63 -17.95
C ALA A 160 -8.39 3.16 -17.57
N VAL A 161 -7.76 2.34 -18.39
CA VAL A 161 -7.70 0.89 -18.23
C VAL A 161 -6.23 0.48 -18.28
N PHE A 162 -5.81 -0.26 -17.25
CA PHE A 162 -4.55 -0.97 -17.23
C PHE A 162 -4.84 -2.46 -17.39
N ASN A 163 -4.48 -3.03 -18.53
CA ASN A 163 -4.80 -4.43 -18.83
C ASN A 163 -3.77 -5.41 -18.25
N ASP A 164 -4.11 -6.69 -18.30
CA ASP A 164 -3.32 -7.82 -17.79
C ASP A 164 -2.00 -8.05 -18.56
N VAL A 165 -1.92 -7.59 -19.81
CA VAL A 165 -0.69 -7.63 -20.62
C VAL A 165 0.31 -6.55 -20.19
N GLY A 166 -0.13 -5.50 -19.50
CA GLY A 166 0.72 -4.40 -19.05
C GLY A 166 0.65 -3.15 -19.94
N GLU A 167 -0.44 -2.95 -20.65
CA GLU A 167 -0.75 -1.75 -21.42
C GLU A 167 -1.78 -0.89 -20.68
N PHE A 168 -1.48 0.39 -20.58
CA PHE A 168 -2.38 1.42 -20.05
C PHE A 168 -2.93 2.24 -21.20
N ASN A 169 -4.25 2.39 -21.25
CA ASN A 169 -4.96 3.24 -22.20
C ASN A 169 -5.97 4.12 -21.48
N SER A 170 -5.98 5.40 -21.83
CA SER A 170 -6.93 6.39 -21.31
C SER A 170 -7.71 7.06 -22.44
N SER A 171 -8.94 7.45 -22.13
CA SER A 171 -9.88 8.16 -23.01
C SER A 171 -9.37 9.52 -23.53
N ASP A 172 -8.33 10.08 -22.90
CA ASP A 172 -7.64 11.30 -23.32
C ASP A 172 -6.41 11.03 -24.18
N TRP A 173 -6.34 9.84 -24.79
CA TRP A 173 -5.27 9.38 -25.68
C TRP A 173 -3.92 9.17 -25.00
N TRP A 174 -3.84 9.27 -23.68
CA TRP A 174 -2.65 8.87 -22.94
C TRP A 174 -2.52 7.34 -22.93
N ASN A 175 -1.39 6.85 -23.41
CA ASN A 175 -1.06 5.43 -23.41
C ASN A 175 0.40 5.20 -23.03
N PHE A 176 0.66 4.08 -22.38
CA PHE A 176 2.01 3.60 -22.08
C PHE A 176 1.97 2.09 -21.84
N ARG A 177 3.14 1.46 -21.91
CA ARG A 177 3.27 0.02 -21.74
C ARG A 177 4.46 -0.32 -20.86
N ALA A 178 4.30 -1.40 -20.10
CA ALA A 178 5.40 -2.03 -19.37
C ALA A 178 6.47 -2.55 -20.35
N SER A 179 7.74 -2.54 -19.96
CA SER A 179 8.83 -3.11 -20.76
C SER A 179 8.74 -4.63 -20.89
N ASP A 180 8.12 -5.26 -19.89
CA ASP A 180 7.96 -6.71 -19.75
C ASP A 180 6.53 -7.16 -20.09
N MET A 181 5.92 -6.55 -21.12
CA MET A 181 4.56 -6.92 -21.55
C MET A 181 4.40 -8.43 -21.68
N GLY A 182 3.30 -8.93 -21.15
CA GLY A 182 3.01 -10.36 -21.08
C GLY A 182 1.93 -10.66 -20.07
N PHE A 183 1.21 -11.75 -20.33
CA PHE A 183 0.15 -12.27 -19.46
C PHE A 183 0.71 -12.86 -18.17
N GLY A 184 -0.12 -12.89 -17.13
CA GLY A 184 0.19 -13.55 -15.85
C GLY A 184 1.13 -12.76 -14.93
N ILE A 185 1.81 -11.73 -15.43
CA ILE A 185 2.66 -10.87 -14.61
C ILE A 185 1.78 -9.95 -13.76
N LYS A 186 1.89 -10.07 -12.45
CA LYS A 186 1.18 -9.18 -11.52
C LYS A 186 1.86 -7.82 -11.53
N ARG A 187 1.07 -6.76 -11.77
CA ARG A 187 1.57 -5.39 -11.89
C ARG A 187 0.84 -4.45 -10.96
N ARG A 188 1.54 -3.39 -10.53
CA ARG A 188 0.95 -2.24 -9.83
C ARG A 188 1.41 -0.95 -10.49
N LEU A 189 0.49 -0.03 -10.67
CA LEU A 189 0.77 1.35 -11.08
C LEU A 189 0.78 2.22 -9.83
N VAL A 190 1.92 2.80 -9.49
CA VAL A 190 2.14 3.49 -8.21
C VAL A 190 2.69 4.88 -8.47
N MET A 191 2.12 5.87 -7.79
CA MET A 191 2.75 7.19 -7.66
C MET A 191 3.68 7.13 -6.45
N ASP A 192 4.99 7.19 -6.69
CA ASP A 192 5.99 7.11 -5.64
C ASP A 192 6.14 8.44 -4.89
N TYR A 193 6.85 8.40 -3.76
CA TYR A 193 7.09 9.56 -2.90
C TYR A 193 7.86 10.69 -3.60
N ASP A 194 8.60 10.37 -4.66
CA ASP A 194 9.31 11.36 -5.48
C ASP A 194 8.40 12.07 -6.48
N GLY A 195 7.10 11.69 -6.55
CA GLY A 195 6.12 12.28 -7.45
C GLY A 195 6.12 11.66 -8.86
N ASN A 196 6.92 10.62 -9.10
CA ASN A 196 6.92 9.92 -10.38
C ASN A 196 5.91 8.76 -10.39
N LEU A 197 5.31 8.51 -11.55
CA LEU A 197 4.40 7.38 -11.74
C LEU A 197 5.18 6.21 -12.32
N ARG A 198 5.09 5.03 -11.69
CA ARG A 198 5.83 3.83 -12.09
C ARG A 198 4.94 2.60 -12.18
N ILE A 199 5.23 1.74 -13.16
CA ILE A 199 4.74 0.36 -13.17
C ILE A 199 5.80 -0.51 -12.51
N TYR A 200 5.36 -1.27 -11.51
CA TYR A 200 6.15 -2.35 -10.93
C TYR A 200 5.56 -3.69 -11.35
N SER A 201 6.43 -4.60 -11.76
CA SER A 201 6.11 -5.99 -12.05
C SER A 201 6.66 -6.90 -10.95
N LEU A 202 5.83 -7.82 -10.48
CA LEU A 202 6.21 -8.79 -9.45
C LEU A 202 6.89 -9.98 -10.10
N ASN A 203 8.09 -10.30 -9.64
CA ASN A 203 8.67 -11.61 -9.89
C ASN A 203 8.16 -12.57 -8.82
N GLU A 204 7.23 -13.46 -9.18
CA GLU A 204 6.61 -14.39 -8.22
C GLU A 204 7.60 -15.40 -7.61
N SER A 205 8.72 -15.69 -8.28
CA SER A 205 9.73 -16.61 -7.76
C SER A 205 10.59 -16.01 -6.65
N THR A 206 10.89 -14.71 -6.72
CA THR A 206 11.72 -14.01 -5.74
C THR A 206 10.89 -13.15 -4.77
N GLY A 207 9.64 -12.86 -5.12
CA GLY A 207 8.75 -11.94 -4.43
C GLY A 207 9.15 -10.47 -4.51
N LEU A 208 10.12 -10.14 -5.37
CA LEU A 208 10.63 -8.78 -5.54
C LEU A 208 9.89 -8.05 -6.66
N TRP A 209 9.77 -6.73 -6.49
CA TRP A 209 9.20 -5.83 -7.48
C TRP A 209 10.31 -5.18 -8.30
N SER A 210 10.17 -5.18 -9.62
CA SER A 210 11.05 -4.44 -10.54
C SER A 210 10.26 -3.37 -11.29
N ILE A 211 10.89 -2.23 -11.54
CA ILE A 211 10.29 -1.17 -12.36
C ILE A 211 10.31 -1.64 -13.81
N SER A 212 9.13 -1.74 -14.43
CA SER A 212 8.97 -2.07 -15.85
C SER A 212 8.60 -0.86 -16.70
N TRP A 213 8.18 0.24 -16.07
CA TRP A 213 7.98 1.53 -16.73
C TRP A 213 7.98 2.67 -15.71
N GLN A 214 8.35 3.87 -16.14
CA GLN A 214 8.21 5.09 -15.36
C GLN A 214 7.89 6.29 -16.27
N ALA A 215 7.08 7.23 -15.77
CA ALA A 215 6.65 8.40 -16.54
C ALA A 215 7.82 9.34 -16.86
N ILE A 216 8.71 9.56 -15.89
CA ILE A 216 9.88 10.41 -16.04
C ILE A 216 11.13 9.57 -15.82
N ALA A 217 11.94 9.39 -16.87
CA ALA A 217 13.14 8.55 -16.81
C ALA A 217 14.30 9.21 -16.04
N GLN A 218 14.44 10.52 -16.19
CA GLN A 218 15.49 11.32 -15.54
C GLN A 218 14.94 11.95 -14.26
N PRO A 219 15.43 11.59 -13.06
CA PRO A 219 14.85 12.06 -11.82
C PRO A 219 14.74 13.58 -11.71
N CYS A 220 15.76 14.34 -12.14
CA CYS A 220 15.74 15.81 -12.07
C CYS A 220 14.65 16.49 -12.90
N ASN A 221 14.00 15.79 -13.83
CA ASN A 221 12.86 16.33 -14.58
C ASN A 221 11.55 16.19 -13.78
N ILE A 222 11.56 15.44 -12.67
CA ILE A 222 10.40 15.33 -11.78
C ILE A 222 10.28 16.62 -10.98
N HIS A 223 9.10 17.23 -11.04
CA HIS A 223 8.86 18.50 -10.38
C HIS A 223 8.90 18.33 -8.86
N GLY A 224 9.75 19.11 -8.18
CA GLY A 224 9.81 19.15 -6.72
C GLY A 224 10.78 18.16 -6.07
N ILE A 225 11.68 17.52 -6.83
CA ILE A 225 12.79 16.71 -6.24
C ILE A 225 13.60 17.54 -5.25
N CYS A 226 13.97 18.76 -5.64
CA CYS A 226 14.66 19.70 -4.77
C CYS A 226 13.71 20.77 -4.28
N GLY A 227 13.93 21.20 -3.04
CA GLY A 227 13.18 22.31 -2.45
C GLY A 227 13.35 23.62 -3.22
N ARG A 228 12.57 24.63 -2.84
CA ARG A 228 12.53 25.93 -3.51
C ARG A 228 13.93 26.53 -3.72
N ASN A 229 14.24 26.98 -4.93
CA ASN A 229 15.56 27.49 -5.34
C ASN A 229 16.71 26.48 -5.22
N GLY A 230 16.44 25.19 -5.07
CA GLY A 230 17.45 24.13 -5.15
C GLY A 230 17.69 23.71 -6.60
N ILE A 231 18.93 23.32 -6.90
CA ILE A 231 19.35 22.77 -8.18
C ILE A 231 19.46 21.25 -8.04
N CYS A 232 18.77 20.53 -8.92
CA CYS A 232 18.92 19.09 -9.01
C CYS A 232 20.17 18.73 -9.79
N VAL A 233 20.97 17.83 -9.22
CA VAL A 233 22.16 17.25 -9.81
C VAL A 233 21.84 15.81 -10.16
N HIS A 234 22.09 15.44 -11.42
CA HIS A 234 21.83 14.09 -11.89
C HIS A 234 22.67 13.06 -11.10
N GLY A 235 21.96 12.10 -10.51
CA GLY A 235 22.52 11.01 -9.72
C GLY A 235 21.46 9.93 -9.48
N VAL A 236 21.86 8.81 -8.90
CA VAL A 236 20.94 7.74 -8.49
C VAL A 236 21.30 7.35 -7.04
N PRO A 237 20.61 7.92 -6.02
CA PRO A 237 19.53 8.90 -6.09
C PRO A 237 19.99 10.31 -6.54
N PRO A 238 19.08 11.17 -7.02
CA PRO A 238 19.42 12.55 -7.38
C PRO A 238 19.87 13.35 -6.16
N GLU A 239 20.83 14.24 -6.36
CA GLU A 239 21.33 15.13 -5.30
C GLU A 239 20.79 16.54 -5.51
N CYS A 240 20.68 17.30 -4.42
CA CYS A 240 20.28 18.70 -4.46
C CYS A 240 21.44 19.59 -4.01
N SER A 241 21.61 20.72 -4.68
CA SER A 241 22.60 21.73 -4.34
C SER A 241 21.97 23.12 -4.34
N CYS A 242 22.58 24.06 -3.61
CA CYS A 242 22.15 25.45 -3.67
C CYS A 242 22.88 26.21 -4.77
N PRO A 243 22.19 27.11 -5.49
CA PRO A 243 22.84 28.03 -6.40
C PRO A 243 23.85 28.92 -5.65
N PRO A 244 24.84 29.46 -6.36
CA PRO A 244 25.73 30.48 -5.82
C PRO A 244 24.97 31.64 -5.15
N GLY A 245 25.51 32.17 -4.06
CA GLY A 245 24.85 33.20 -3.26
C GLY A 245 23.62 32.72 -2.46
N HIS A 246 23.40 31.40 -2.39
CA HIS A 246 22.35 30.80 -1.56
C HIS A 246 22.96 29.78 -0.60
N LYS A 247 22.21 29.52 0.48
CA LYS A 247 22.51 28.46 1.45
C LYS A 247 21.24 27.68 1.77
N TRP A 248 21.40 26.48 2.31
CA TRP A 248 20.26 25.68 2.78
C TRP A 248 19.39 26.48 3.76
N THR A 249 18.08 26.40 3.56
CA THR A 249 17.12 26.94 4.51
C THR A 249 17.25 26.20 5.83
N ASP A 250 17.24 24.86 5.75
CA ASP A 250 17.54 23.90 6.81
C ASP A 250 18.57 22.87 6.28
N PRO A 251 19.76 22.74 6.89
CA PRO A 251 20.76 21.75 6.51
C PRO A 251 20.33 20.29 6.69
N ASN A 252 19.29 20.01 7.48
CA ASN A 252 18.80 18.66 7.75
C ASN A 252 17.58 18.30 6.89
N ASP A 253 16.97 19.27 6.20
CA ASP A 253 15.79 19.09 5.37
C ASP A 253 15.94 19.84 4.04
N PHE A 254 16.45 19.15 3.02
CA PHE A 254 16.67 19.71 1.69
C PHE A 254 15.37 20.06 0.95
N SER A 255 14.21 19.55 1.40
CA SER A 255 12.92 19.89 0.81
C SER A 255 12.52 21.35 1.07
N GLN A 256 13.08 21.98 2.11
CA GLN A 256 12.94 23.41 2.38
C GLN A 256 13.73 24.29 1.39
N GLY A 257 14.60 23.68 0.60
CA GLY A 257 15.37 24.34 -0.45
C GLY A 257 16.37 25.34 0.10
N CYS A 258 16.61 26.39 -0.69
CA CYS A 258 17.69 27.34 -0.48
C CYS A 258 17.17 28.77 -0.30
N LYS A 259 17.79 29.50 0.62
CA LYS A 259 17.55 30.91 0.88
C LYS A 259 18.75 31.76 0.42
N PRO A 260 18.51 32.98 -0.11
CA PRO A 260 19.58 33.87 -0.51
C PRO A 260 20.41 34.30 0.70
N THR A 261 21.70 34.50 0.52
CA THR A 261 22.59 35.10 1.52
C THR A 261 22.72 36.61 1.35
N PHE A 262 22.11 37.19 0.32
CA PHE A 262 22.09 38.61 0.01
C PHE A 262 20.70 39.21 0.27
N ASP A 263 20.66 40.52 0.53
CA ASP A 263 19.41 41.25 0.71
C ASP A 263 18.69 41.45 -0.63
N ARG A 264 17.38 41.22 -0.64
CA ARG A 264 16.53 41.30 -1.83
C ARG A 264 15.92 42.69 -2.02
N THR A 265 16.21 43.64 -1.13
CA THR A 265 15.75 45.02 -1.32
C THR A 265 16.45 45.63 -2.52
N CYS A 266 15.71 45.77 -3.63
CA CYS A 266 16.14 46.60 -4.75
C CYS A 266 16.19 48.06 -4.29
N LEU A 267 17.36 48.52 -3.87
CA LEU A 267 17.66 49.95 -3.89
C LEU A 267 17.72 50.36 -5.35
N VAL A 268 16.87 51.32 -5.72
CA VAL A 268 16.75 51.83 -7.09
C VAL A 268 18.12 52.29 -7.58
N GLY A 269 18.72 51.53 -8.50
CA GLY A 269 19.96 51.89 -9.18
C GLY A 269 20.96 50.73 -9.23
N THR A 270 21.10 50.13 -10.42
CA THR A 270 22.09 49.09 -10.80
C THR A 270 21.84 47.68 -10.23
N SER A 271 21.07 46.87 -10.95
CA SER A 271 21.15 45.42 -10.86
C SER A 271 22.39 44.94 -11.64
N VAL A 272 23.41 44.48 -10.92
CA VAL A 272 24.55 43.77 -11.52
C VAL A 272 24.15 42.31 -11.66
N TRP A 273 24.04 41.83 -12.90
CA TRP A 273 23.79 40.43 -13.19
C TRP A 273 25.13 39.74 -13.46
N GLU A 274 25.46 38.73 -12.67
CA GLU A 274 26.56 37.82 -12.96
C GLU A 274 25.95 36.52 -13.50
N ILE A 275 26.34 36.14 -14.72
CA ILE A 275 25.99 34.82 -15.26
C ILE A 275 26.89 33.82 -14.56
N VAL A 276 26.30 33.00 -13.68
CA VAL A 276 27.04 31.94 -13.01
C VAL A 276 26.72 30.61 -13.66
N ASP A 277 27.73 30.00 -14.26
CA ASP A 277 27.62 28.66 -14.84
C ASP A 277 27.37 27.63 -13.73
N VAL A 278 26.18 27.04 -13.76
CA VAL A 278 25.83 25.91 -12.90
C VAL A 278 26.39 24.65 -13.56
N LYS A 279 27.56 24.21 -13.11
CA LYS A 279 28.31 23.05 -13.66
C LYS A 279 27.55 21.70 -13.68
N HIS A 280 26.35 21.64 -13.11
CA HIS A 280 25.59 20.39 -12.93
C HIS A 280 24.34 20.26 -13.81
N LEU A 281 24.02 21.26 -14.62
CA LEU A 281 22.97 21.16 -15.63
C LEU A 281 23.66 20.80 -16.95
N ILE A 282 23.81 19.50 -17.22
CA ILE A 282 24.20 19.05 -18.56
C ILE A 282 23.08 19.50 -19.50
N THR A 283 23.39 20.49 -20.33
CA THR A 283 22.58 20.91 -21.47
C THR A 283 22.28 19.68 -22.33
N GLY A 284 21.02 19.52 -22.73
CA GLY A 284 20.51 18.37 -23.46
C GLY A 284 21.20 18.06 -24.79
#